data_AF-A0A750MS57-F1
#
_entry.id   AF-A0A750MS57-F1
#
_cell.length_a   1.000
_cell.length_b   1.000
_cell.length_c   1.000
_cell.angle_alpha   90.00
_cell.angle_beta   90.00
_cell.angle_gamma   90.00
#
_symmetry.space_group_name_H-M   'P 1'
#
loop_
_entity.id
_entity.type
_entity.pdbx_description
1 polymer ?
#
loop_
_entity_poly.entity_id
_entity_poly.type
_entity_poly.pdbx_seq_one_letter_code
_entity_poly.pdbx_strand_id
1 'polypeptide(L)'
;MKPLMPPIDTPDQVFHDGDPSIGELGTICSAEWLNNVQGNIRNIQAECIAILKANGFEPDETKQDQLWKAIQAAIKSQVPAASLTTAGITQLSSSVTSDSETIAATLKAVKIVMDNASARMAKDRNGADIPNKALFRQNLELGNSATLNTGTTAGTVAAGDDARILASQKAITDTQTGLAIQGVMWISTADDLSNLPAGARRFARNNDGVTVLPAAGYFFLEVLAKRDSANGSCILATSDTRDVWIGLRYTVPDEVNFTWIQLNQNVENLGLTEAVNRALNAVQKNGDIMTGNLFLKNDDRMHFAIFNEDGNARMWLYKDKDGDGIRINNGADGGGEFIFHKNGEFYSPAALHAGGATVGTDGNVNGSVWGGWLNNWLNSAFASRDNNINGRATIDWVNQNFITRVMRGSPVNPGKVNEYGPAEAPAGCVVTSVRHDPTTAYGIYFTYRPLSVFINGGWRVIEG
;
A
#
# COMPACT_ATOMS: atom_id res chain seq x y z
N MET A 1 39.16 -65.35 -111.10
CA MET A 1 40.24 -65.89 -111.96
C MET A 1 39.66 -66.83 -113.02
N LYS A 2 40.24 -66.89 -114.22
CA LYS A 2 39.87 -67.84 -115.27
C LYS A 2 40.06 -69.28 -114.78
N PRO A 3 39.24 -70.24 -115.25
CA PRO A 3 39.50 -71.66 -115.06
C PRO A 3 40.89 -72.05 -115.60
N LEU A 4 41.43 -73.16 -115.10
CA LEU A 4 42.72 -73.69 -115.54
C LEU A 4 42.76 -73.82 -117.06
N MET A 5 43.89 -73.44 -117.64
CA MET A 5 44.12 -73.53 -119.07
C MET A 5 43.99 -74.99 -119.54
N PRO A 6 43.21 -75.28 -120.59
CA PRO A 6 43.10 -76.64 -121.10
C PRO A 6 44.47 -77.09 -121.61
N PRO A 7 44.86 -78.36 -121.39
CA PRO A 7 46.16 -78.94 -121.79
C PRO A 7 46.41 -78.87 -123.31
N ILE A 8 47.69 -78.98 -123.72
CA ILE A 8 48.04 -79.01 -125.15
C ILE A 8 47.51 -80.31 -125.78
N ASP A 9 47.05 -80.22 -127.03
CA ASP A 9 46.41 -81.34 -127.73
C ASP A 9 47.46 -82.35 -128.25
N THR A 10 48.00 -83.12 -127.32
CA THR A 10 48.91 -84.25 -127.52
C THR A 10 48.37 -85.46 -126.73
N PRO A 11 48.71 -86.72 -127.09
CA PRO A 11 48.17 -87.91 -126.43
C PRO A 11 48.34 -87.92 -124.90
N ASP A 12 49.41 -87.31 -124.40
CA ASP A 12 49.76 -87.19 -122.99
C ASP A 12 49.67 -85.76 -122.43
N GLN A 13 49.13 -84.82 -123.21
CA GLN A 13 48.78 -83.47 -122.76
C GLN A 13 49.97 -82.56 -122.37
N VAL A 14 51.18 -82.85 -122.87
CA VAL A 14 52.39 -82.06 -122.67
C VAL A 14 53.09 -81.72 -124.00
N PHE A 15 54.02 -80.75 -123.94
CA PHE A 15 54.87 -80.41 -125.09
C PHE A 15 56.05 -81.36 -125.17
N HIS A 16 56.32 -81.85 -126.39
CA HIS A 16 57.48 -82.64 -126.73
C HIS A 16 58.38 -81.88 -127.70
N ASP A 17 59.69 -82.01 -127.54
CA ASP A 17 60.65 -81.61 -128.56
C ASP A 17 60.61 -82.60 -129.73
N GLY A 18 60.90 -82.14 -130.94
CA GLY A 18 61.05 -83.05 -132.08
C GLY A 18 62.40 -83.76 -132.03
N ASP A 19 62.44 -85.04 -132.43
CA ASP A 19 63.69 -85.79 -132.62
C ASP A 19 63.96 -86.03 -134.12
N PRO A 20 64.86 -85.24 -134.73
CA PRO A 20 65.19 -85.36 -136.15
C PRO A 20 65.88 -86.69 -136.50
N SER A 21 66.43 -87.43 -135.53
CA SER A 21 67.16 -88.68 -135.77
C SER A 21 66.25 -89.88 -136.05
N ILE A 22 64.98 -89.80 -135.65
CA ILE A 22 63.93 -90.79 -135.90
C ILE A 22 62.75 -90.24 -136.72
N GLY A 23 62.80 -88.96 -137.10
CA GLY A 23 61.77 -88.29 -137.90
C GLY A 23 60.54 -87.85 -137.11
N GLU A 24 60.59 -87.84 -135.76
CA GLU A 24 59.52 -87.31 -134.93
C GLU A 24 59.53 -85.78 -134.95
N LEU A 25 58.37 -85.20 -135.28
CA LEU A 25 58.18 -83.74 -135.23
C LEU A 25 57.76 -83.33 -133.82
N GLY A 26 58.29 -82.20 -133.34
CA GLY A 26 57.93 -81.66 -132.03
C GLY A 26 56.51 -81.14 -131.97
N THR A 27 55.98 -80.99 -130.76
CA THR A 27 54.63 -80.45 -130.53
C THR A 27 54.56 -79.01 -131.01
N ILE A 28 53.70 -78.77 -132.00
CA ILE A 28 53.47 -77.42 -132.50
C ILE A 28 52.74 -76.61 -131.42
N CYS A 29 53.32 -75.48 -131.05
CA CYS A 29 52.64 -74.52 -130.19
C CYS A 29 51.52 -73.84 -130.97
N SER A 30 50.29 -74.31 -130.77
CA SER A 30 49.13 -73.81 -131.49
C SER A 30 48.79 -72.38 -131.07
N ALA A 31 48.21 -71.61 -131.99
CA ALA A 31 47.69 -70.29 -131.68
C ALA A 31 46.63 -70.35 -130.57
N GLU A 32 45.85 -71.43 -130.48
CA GLU A 32 44.88 -71.64 -129.41
C GLU A 32 45.55 -71.71 -128.03
N TRP A 33 46.62 -72.50 -127.89
CA TRP A 33 47.36 -72.58 -126.64
C TRP A 33 48.01 -71.23 -126.28
N LEU A 34 48.68 -70.56 -127.21
CA LEU A 34 49.27 -69.24 -126.95
C LEU A 34 48.23 -68.17 -126.61
N ASN A 35 47.06 -68.20 -127.25
CA ASN A 35 45.94 -67.32 -126.92
C ASN A 35 45.37 -67.63 -125.53
N ASN A 36 45.32 -68.90 -125.14
CA ASN A 36 44.90 -69.30 -123.80
C ASN A 36 45.93 -68.88 -122.74
N VAL A 37 47.24 -68.99 -123.01
CA VAL A 37 48.32 -68.49 -122.13
C VAL A 37 48.16 -66.98 -121.95
N GLN A 38 48.08 -66.23 -123.06
CA GLN A 38 47.86 -64.78 -123.03
C GLN A 38 46.58 -64.44 -122.26
N GLY A 39 45.49 -65.19 -122.49
CA GLY A 39 44.20 -64.99 -121.83
C GLY A 39 44.25 -65.20 -120.32
N ASN A 40 44.98 -66.20 -119.84
CA ASN A 40 45.16 -66.48 -118.41
C ASN A 40 46.06 -65.44 -117.73
N ILE A 41 47.19 -65.08 -118.35
CA ILE A 41 48.08 -64.02 -117.85
C ILE A 41 47.32 -62.70 -117.74
N ARG A 42 46.58 -62.31 -118.78
CA ARG A 42 45.76 -61.09 -118.76
C ARG A 42 44.64 -61.14 -117.72
N ASN A 43 44.08 -62.31 -117.42
CA ASN A 43 43.07 -62.43 -116.37
C ASN A 43 43.68 -62.28 -114.97
N ILE A 44 44.83 -62.91 -114.70
CA ILE A 44 45.55 -62.72 -113.43
C ILE A 44 45.92 -61.25 -113.26
N GLN A 45 46.44 -60.61 -114.31
CA GLN A 45 46.70 -59.18 -114.32
C GLN A 45 45.42 -58.39 -114.04
N ALA A 46 44.29 -58.70 -114.67
CA ALA A 46 43.02 -58.03 -114.43
C ALA A 46 42.52 -58.16 -112.97
N GLU A 47 42.69 -59.32 -112.33
CA GLU A 47 42.35 -59.54 -110.92
C GLU A 47 43.25 -58.71 -109.99
N CYS A 48 44.57 -58.70 -110.24
CA CYS A 48 45.50 -57.84 -109.52
C CYS A 48 45.17 -56.35 -109.72
N ILE A 49 44.77 -55.94 -110.93
CA ILE A 49 44.30 -54.59 -111.25
C ILE A 49 42.98 -54.28 -110.55
N ALA A 50 42.07 -55.24 -110.41
CA ALA A 50 40.83 -55.06 -109.66
C ALA A 50 41.11 -54.81 -108.17
N ILE A 51 42.06 -55.52 -107.57
CA ILE A 51 42.51 -55.28 -106.18
C ILE A 51 43.12 -53.88 -106.05
N LEU A 52 43.95 -53.47 -107.00
CA LEU A 52 44.53 -52.11 -107.05
C LEU A 52 43.41 -51.05 -107.07
N LYS A 53 42.50 -51.14 -108.05
CA LYS A 53 41.42 -50.18 -108.26
C LYS A 53 40.43 -50.10 -107.11
N ALA A 54 40.05 -51.25 -106.54
CA ALA A 54 39.17 -51.32 -105.38
C ALA A 54 39.74 -50.56 -104.17
N ASN A 55 41.07 -50.36 -104.12
CA ASN A 55 41.76 -49.63 -103.07
C ASN A 55 42.33 -48.28 -103.54
N GLY A 56 41.85 -47.77 -104.69
CA GLY A 56 42.20 -46.44 -105.21
C GLY A 56 43.57 -46.35 -105.91
N PHE A 57 44.16 -47.48 -106.30
CA PHE A 57 45.42 -47.53 -107.05
C PHE A 57 45.15 -47.81 -108.54
N GLU A 58 45.87 -47.13 -109.43
CA GLU A 58 45.88 -47.44 -110.86
C GLU A 58 47.17 -48.20 -111.23
N PRO A 59 47.12 -49.14 -112.19
CA PRO A 59 48.30 -49.90 -112.62
C PRO A 59 49.35 -49.00 -113.25
N ASP A 60 50.56 -49.05 -112.71
CA ASP A 60 51.70 -48.24 -113.14
C ASP A 60 52.90 -49.14 -113.41
N GLU A 61 53.33 -49.21 -114.67
CA GLU A 61 54.44 -50.08 -115.10
C GLU A 61 55.78 -49.71 -114.44
N THR A 62 55.92 -48.49 -113.93
CA THR A 62 57.14 -48.03 -113.26
C THR A 62 57.23 -48.49 -111.80
N LYS A 63 56.18 -49.12 -111.25
CA LYS A 63 56.08 -49.51 -109.83
C LYS A 63 55.92 -51.02 -109.65
N GLN A 64 56.73 -51.59 -108.76
CA GLN A 64 56.73 -53.04 -108.47
C GLN A 64 56.07 -53.41 -107.12
N ASP A 65 55.56 -52.44 -106.34
CA ASP A 65 54.99 -52.68 -104.99
C ASP A 65 53.51 -52.29 -104.83
N GLN A 66 52.88 -51.91 -105.94
CA GLN A 66 51.51 -51.38 -105.95
C GLN A 66 50.48 -52.39 -105.42
N LEU A 67 50.62 -53.67 -105.77
CA LEU A 67 49.71 -54.72 -105.27
C LEU A 67 49.79 -54.84 -103.74
N TRP A 68 51.00 -54.78 -103.18
CA TRP A 68 51.22 -54.82 -101.73
C TRP A 68 50.61 -53.60 -101.02
N LYS A 69 50.79 -52.40 -101.58
CA LYS A 69 50.20 -51.16 -101.03
C LYS A 69 48.68 -51.20 -101.05
N ALA A 70 48.07 -51.71 -102.12
CA ALA A 70 46.63 -51.90 -102.20
C ALA A 70 46.12 -52.88 -101.13
N ILE A 71 46.83 -53.98 -100.88
CA ILE A 71 46.48 -54.93 -99.81
C ILE A 71 46.61 -54.27 -98.42
N GLN A 72 47.66 -53.49 -98.16
CA GLN A 72 47.79 -52.76 -96.88
C GLN A 72 46.66 -51.74 -96.67
N ALA A 73 46.25 -51.05 -97.72
CA ALA A 73 45.11 -50.12 -97.67
C ALA A 73 43.80 -50.86 -97.40
N ALA A 74 43.58 -52.02 -98.05
CA ALA A 74 42.43 -52.88 -97.82
C ALA A 74 42.32 -53.30 -96.35
N ILE A 75 43.43 -53.76 -95.75
CA ILE A 75 43.47 -54.18 -94.34
C ILE A 75 43.11 -53.02 -93.40
N LYS A 76 43.61 -51.80 -93.65
CA LYS A 76 43.28 -50.62 -92.83
C LYS A 76 41.82 -50.17 -92.99
N SER A 77 41.26 -50.27 -94.20
CA SER A 77 39.87 -49.92 -94.48
C SER A 77 38.88 -50.90 -93.83
N GLN A 78 39.25 -52.19 -93.76
CA GLN A 78 38.39 -53.25 -93.24
C GLN A 78 38.32 -53.33 -91.71
N VAL A 79 39.22 -52.66 -90.97
CA VAL A 79 39.22 -52.66 -89.49
C VAL A 79 39.07 -51.23 -88.95
N PRO A 80 37.83 -50.75 -88.71
CA PRO A 80 37.61 -49.40 -88.19
C PRO A 80 37.99 -49.27 -86.72
N ALA A 81 37.97 -48.04 -86.19
CA ALA A 81 38.01 -47.80 -84.75
C ALA A 81 36.74 -48.35 -84.09
N ALA A 82 36.87 -48.96 -82.91
CA ALA A 82 35.71 -49.48 -82.18
C ALA A 82 34.83 -48.33 -81.67
N SER A 83 33.52 -48.55 -81.64
CA SER A 83 32.53 -47.68 -81.01
C SER A 83 31.51 -48.52 -80.22
N LEU A 84 30.54 -47.88 -79.56
CA LEU A 84 29.44 -48.57 -78.89
C LEU A 84 28.57 -49.43 -79.84
N THR A 85 28.62 -49.16 -81.14
CA THR A 85 27.76 -49.80 -82.16
C THR A 85 28.53 -50.49 -83.28
N THR A 86 29.84 -50.29 -83.40
CA THR A 86 30.69 -50.86 -84.46
C THR A 86 31.92 -51.54 -83.87
N ALA A 87 32.15 -52.81 -84.21
CA ALA A 87 33.34 -53.54 -83.79
C ALA A 87 34.61 -52.98 -84.47
N GLY A 88 35.72 -52.88 -83.72
CA GLY A 88 36.96 -52.29 -84.22
C GLY A 88 38.11 -52.33 -83.22
N ILE A 89 39.19 -51.59 -83.49
CA ILE A 89 40.35 -51.43 -82.58
C ILE A 89 40.09 -50.28 -81.61
N THR A 90 40.37 -50.47 -80.32
CA THR A 90 40.26 -49.43 -79.26
C THR A 90 41.60 -49.25 -78.54
N GLN A 91 41.85 -48.03 -78.03
CA GLN A 91 43.01 -47.76 -77.18
C GLN A 91 42.68 -48.00 -75.70
N LEU A 92 43.63 -48.52 -74.94
CA LEU A 92 43.46 -48.76 -73.51
C LEU A 92 43.96 -47.56 -72.69
N SER A 93 43.21 -47.14 -71.68
CA SER A 93 43.58 -46.04 -70.78
C SER A 93 43.39 -46.38 -69.30
N SER A 94 44.22 -45.80 -68.43
CA SER A 94 44.09 -45.88 -66.97
C SER A 94 43.50 -44.61 -66.34
N SER A 95 43.01 -43.67 -67.14
CA SER A 95 42.28 -42.50 -66.61
C SER A 95 40.93 -42.91 -66.00
N VAL A 96 40.54 -42.26 -64.90
CA VAL A 96 39.26 -42.48 -64.20
C VAL A 96 38.31 -41.28 -64.31
N THR A 97 38.69 -40.27 -65.09
CA THR A 97 37.92 -39.04 -65.30
C THR A 97 37.81 -38.69 -66.79
N SER A 98 38.02 -39.67 -67.66
CA SER A 98 37.94 -39.50 -69.10
C SER A 98 36.50 -39.71 -69.57
N ASP A 99 35.97 -38.75 -70.32
CA ASP A 99 34.65 -38.84 -70.94
C ASP A 99 34.70 -39.40 -72.38
N SER A 100 35.88 -39.85 -72.83
CA SER A 100 36.05 -40.42 -74.18
C SER A 100 35.38 -41.78 -74.34
N GLU A 101 34.54 -41.91 -75.36
CA GLU A 101 33.85 -43.16 -75.73
C GLU A 101 34.67 -44.05 -76.68
N THR A 102 35.84 -43.61 -77.14
CA THR A 102 36.69 -44.32 -78.12
C THR A 102 37.83 -45.11 -77.47
N ILE A 103 37.96 -45.03 -76.15
CA ILE A 103 38.99 -45.71 -75.36
C ILE A 103 38.35 -46.69 -74.37
N ALA A 104 38.98 -47.84 -74.16
CA ALA A 104 38.57 -48.81 -73.17
C ALA A 104 39.30 -48.59 -71.84
N ALA A 105 38.59 -48.74 -70.73
CA ALA A 105 39.19 -48.71 -69.41
C ALA A 105 40.07 -49.93 -69.18
N THR A 106 41.28 -49.71 -68.66
CA THR A 106 42.15 -50.78 -68.14
C THR A 106 41.65 -51.29 -66.79
N LEU A 107 42.03 -52.51 -66.41
CA LEU A 107 41.78 -53.05 -65.05
C LEU A 107 42.32 -52.13 -63.94
N LYS A 108 43.40 -51.38 -64.22
CA LYS A 108 43.95 -50.39 -63.29
C LYS A 108 42.97 -49.24 -63.03
N ALA A 109 42.32 -48.70 -64.07
CA ALA A 109 41.28 -47.67 -63.90
C ALA A 109 40.11 -48.20 -63.08
N VAL A 110 39.61 -49.40 -63.42
CA VAL A 110 38.50 -50.06 -62.69
C VAL A 110 38.88 -50.28 -61.22
N LYS A 111 40.12 -50.71 -60.94
CA LYS A 111 40.60 -50.89 -59.56
C LYS A 111 40.62 -49.57 -58.79
N ILE A 112 41.09 -48.48 -59.37
CA ILE A 112 41.10 -47.15 -58.71
C ILE A 112 39.68 -46.72 -58.35
N VAL A 113 38.71 -46.92 -59.25
CA VAL A 113 37.30 -46.64 -58.98
C VAL A 113 36.78 -47.50 -57.82
N MET A 114 37.10 -48.80 -57.82
CA MET A 114 36.69 -49.74 -56.77
C MET A 114 37.32 -49.41 -55.41
N ASP A 115 38.60 -49.04 -55.38
CA ASP A 115 39.31 -48.66 -54.16
C ASP A 115 38.70 -47.38 -53.57
N ASN A 116 38.39 -46.37 -54.40
CA ASN A 116 37.71 -45.16 -53.96
C ASN A 116 36.29 -45.45 -53.44
N ALA A 117 35.53 -46.31 -54.13
CA ALA A 117 34.21 -46.73 -53.67
C ALA A 117 34.29 -47.47 -52.32
N SER A 118 35.29 -48.33 -52.15
CA SER A 118 35.54 -49.09 -50.92
C SER A 118 36.01 -48.20 -49.75
N ALA A 119 36.56 -47.02 -50.03
CA ALA A 119 36.96 -46.03 -49.02
C ALA A 119 35.82 -45.11 -48.56
N ARG A 120 34.61 -45.23 -49.14
CA ARG A 120 33.41 -44.49 -48.71
C ARG A 120 32.62 -45.29 -47.69
N MET A 121 31.76 -44.59 -46.93
CA MET A 121 30.87 -45.25 -45.97
C MET A 121 29.82 -46.09 -46.69
N ALA A 122 29.71 -47.36 -46.30
CA ALA A 122 28.76 -48.31 -46.81
C ALA A 122 27.43 -48.21 -46.05
N LYS A 123 26.31 -48.09 -46.79
CA LYS A 123 24.99 -47.83 -46.21
C LYS A 123 24.53 -48.95 -45.27
N ASP A 124 24.80 -50.19 -45.65
CA ASP A 124 24.48 -51.40 -44.88
C ASP A 124 25.28 -51.51 -43.58
N ARG A 125 26.42 -50.83 -43.47
CA ARG A 125 27.24 -50.79 -42.27
C ARG A 125 26.72 -49.81 -41.22
N ASN A 126 25.74 -48.95 -41.56
CA ASN A 126 25.10 -48.01 -40.64
C ASN A 126 26.10 -47.21 -39.77
N GLY A 127 27.21 -46.76 -40.38
CA GLY A 127 28.27 -46.00 -39.69
C GLY A 127 29.24 -46.82 -38.83
N ALA A 128 29.13 -48.15 -38.81
CA ALA A 128 30.09 -49.02 -38.14
C ALA A 128 31.52 -48.87 -38.70
N ASP A 129 31.62 -48.56 -39.99
CA ASP A 129 32.84 -48.34 -40.78
C ASP A 129 33.44 -46.93 -40.64
N ILE A 130 32.86 -46.05 -39.81
CA ILE A 130 33.47 -44.77 -39.46
C ILE A 130 34.75 -45.04 -38.65
N PRO A 131 35.94 -44.62 -39.13
CA PRO A 131 37.21 -44.91 -38.45
C PRO A 131 37.35 -44.19 -37.11
N ASN A 132 36.96 -42.91 -37.04
CA ASN A 132 37.00 -42.12 -35.82
C ASN A 132 35.61 -41.57 -35.49
N LYS A 133 34.84 -42.36 -34.72
CA LYS A 133 33.48 -42.02 -34.31
C LYS A 133 33.42 -40.78 -33.41
N ALA A 134 34.48 -40.49 -32.65
CA ALA A 134 34.53 -39.31 -31.79
C ALA A 134 34.64 -38.00 -32.60
N LEU A 135 35.58 -37.94 -33.54
CA LEU A 135 35.71 -36.79 -34.45
C LEU A 135 34.45 -36.62 -35.32
N PHE A 136 33.83 -37.72 -35.74
CA PHE A 136 32.56 -37.67 -36.48
C PHE A 136 31.45 -36.98 -35.68
N ARG A 137 31.29 -37.31 -34.38
CA ARG A 137 30.33 -36.61 -33.50
C ARG A 137 30.67 -35.14 -33.29
N GLN A 138 31.96 -34.79 -33.23
CA GLN A 138 32.43 -33.41 -33.12
C GLN A 138 32.05 -32.58 -34.35
N ASN A 139 32.28 -33.12 -35.56
CA ASN A 139 31.92 -32.44 -36.82
C ASN A 139 30.41 -32.25 -36.99
N LEU A 140 29.59 -33.04 -36.29
CA LEU A 140 28.13 -32.89 -36.23
C LEU A 140 27.66 -31.97 -35.08
N GLU A 141 28.59 -31.42 -34.29
CA GLU A 141 28.29 -30.52 -33.16
C GLU A 141 27.36 -31.12 -32.08
N LEU A 142 27.35 -32.44 -31.94
CA LEU A 142 26.42 -33.14 -31.02
C LEU A 142 26.79 -33.01 -29.52
N GLY A 143 27.93 -32.38 -29.22
CA GLY A 143 28.41 -32.15 -27.85
C GLY A 143 28.64 -33.42 -27.03
N ASN A 144 28.75 -33.25 -25.70
CA ASN A 144 28.99 -34.35 -24.77
C ASN A 144 27.76 -35.25 -24.55
N SER A 145 26.55 -34.76 -24.83
CA SER A 145 25.31 -35.53 -24.64
C SER A 145 25.24 -36.77 -25.54
N ALA A 146 25.87 -36.74 -26.72
CA ALA A 146 25.85 -37.84 -27.68
C ALA A 146 26.62 -39.10 -27.22
N THR A 147 27.35 -39.04 -26.11
CA THR A 147 28.05 -40.19 -25.52
C THR A 147 27.41 -40.68 -24.22
N LEU A 148 26.36 -40.03 -23.75
CA LEU A 148 25.67 -40.38 -22.52
C LEU A 148 24.34 -41.07 -22.85
N ASN A 149 23.97 -42.07 -22.04
CA ASN A 149 22.63 -42.65 -22.10
C ASN A 149 21.60 -41.64 -21.58
N THR A 150 20.35 -41.78 -22.02
CA THR A 150 19.20 -41.17 -21.34
C THR A 150 18.89 -41.97 -20.08
N GLY A 151 18.61 -41.30 -18.97
CA GLY A 151 18.34 -41.98 -17.70
C GLY A 151 18.09 -41.03 -16.54
N THR A 152 17.90 -41.59 -15.35
CA THR A 152 17.45 -40.88 -14.14
C THR A 152 18.56 -40.68 -13.09
N THR A 153 19.82 -40.94 -13.43
CA THR A 153 20.98 -40.89 -12.51
C THR A 153 21.99 -39.82 -12.90
N ALA A 154 22.91 -39.47 -12.00
CA ALA A 154 24.02 -38.58 -12.35
C ALA A 154 24.88 -39.20 -13.47
N GLY A 155 25.35 -38.37 -14.40
CA GLY A 155 26.12 -38.82 -15.58
C GLY A 155 25.29 -39.28 -16.77
N THR A 156 23.95 -39.17 -16.75
CA THR A 156 23.08 -39.39 -17.91
C THR A 156 22.45 -38.09 -18.41
N VAL A 157 21.99 -38.07 -19.66
CA VAL A 157 21.04 -37.05 -20.12
C VAL A 157 19.73 -37.29 -19.37
N ALA A 158 19.22 -36.26 -18.67
CA ALA A 158 18.06 -36.38 -17.81
C ALA A 158 16.81 -36.74 -18.62
N ALA A 159 16.21 -37.89 -18.32
CA ALA A 159 14.91 -38.28 -18.84
C ALA A 159 13.79 -37.44 -18.20
N GLY A 160 12.60 -37.41 -18.80
CA GLY A 160 11.49 -36.60 -18.28
C GLY A 160 11.00 -36.99 -16.88
N ASP A 161 11.26 -38.24 -16.47
CA ASP A 161 10.98 -38.83 -15.16
C ASP A 161 12.19 -38.77 -14.20
N ASP A 162 13.25 -38.05 -14.55
CA ASP A 162 14.42 -37.88 -13.70
C ASP A 162 14.08 -37.09 -12.44
N ALA A 163 14.41 -37.66 -11.29
CA ALA A 163 14.15 -37.09 -9.97
C ALA A 163 14.73 -35.67 -9.81
N ARG A 164 15.81 -35.31 -10.54
CA ARG A 164 16.40 -33.96 -10.54
C ARG A 164 15.46 -32.93 -11.17
N ILE A 165 14.73 -33.32 -12.23
CA ILE A 165 13.71 -32.50 -12.88
C ILE A 165 12.44 -32.48 -12.02
N LEU A 166 11.98 -33.65 -11.56
CA LEU A 166 10.77 -33.78 -10.74
C LEU A 166 10.89 -33.05 -9.40
N ALA A 167 12.05 -33.07 -8.74
CA ALA A 167 12.28 -32.33 -7.50
C ALA A 167 12.21 -30.81 -7.71
N SER A 168 12.76 -30.32 -8.82
CA SER A 168 12.68 -28.90 -9.19
C SER A 168 11.25 -28.49 -9.52
N GLN A 169 10.52 -29.33 -10.26
CA GLN A 169 9.10 -29.13 -10.54
C GLN A 169 8.27 -29.12 -9.26
N LYS A 170 8.47 -30.11 -8.38
CA LYS A 170 7.81 -30.20 -7.08
C LYS A 170 8.09 -28.96 -6.23
N ALA A 171 9.34 -28.49 -6.17
CA ALA A 171 9.69 -27.27 -5.45
C ALA A 171 8.93 -26.06 -6.00
N ILE A 172 8.89 -25.86 -7.32
CA ILE A 172 8.15 -24.75 -7.97
C ILE A 172 6.64 -24.85 -7.71
N THR A 173 6.07 -26.05 -7.83
CA THR A 173 4.65 -26.31 -7.56
C THR A 173 4.30 -26.12 -6.08
N ASP A 174 5.23 -26.46 -5.19
CA ASP A 174 5.03 -26.38 -3.75
C ASP A 174 5.21 -24.97 -3.19
N THR A 175 6.09 -24.17 -3.79
CA THR A 175 6.31 -22.78 -3.39
C THR A 175 5.36 -21.80 -4.08
N GLN A 176 4.67 -22.21 -5.15
CA GLN A 176 3.77 -21.37 -5.99
C GLN A 176 4.41 -20.04 -6.43
N THR A 177 5.73 -20.02 -6.55
CA THR A 177 6.49 -18.84 -6.98
C THR A 177 6.38 -18.67 -8.50
N GLY A 178 5.83 -17.55 -8.96
CA GLY A 178 5.76 -17.18 -10.39
C GLY A 178 4.47 -17.58 -11.13
N LEU A 179 3.42 -18.02 -10.43
CA LEU A 179 2.11 -18.27 -11.04
C LEU A 179 1.30 -16.98 -11.21
N ALA A 180 0.59 -16.81 -12.33
CA ALA A 180 -0.28 -15.66 -12.58
C ALA A 180 -1.51 -15.62 -11.63
N ILE A 181 -1.95 -16.80 -11.17
CA ILE A 181 -3.03 -16.98 -10.18
C ILE A 181 -2.60 -18.12 -9.26
N GLN A 182 -2.70 -17.92 -7.94
CA GLN A 182 -2.39 -18.93 -6.94
C GLN A 182 -3.68 -19.63 -6.49
N GLY A 183 -3.71 -20.96 -6.55
CA GLY A 183 -4.86 -21.76 -6.11
C GLY A 183 -4.93 -21.86 -4.58
N VAL A 184 -6.16 -21.89 -4.04
CA VAL A 184 -6.40 -22.06 -2.61
C VAL A 184 -6.03 -23.48 -2.17
N MET A 185 -5.18 -23.58 -1.15
CA MET A 185 -4.87 -24.81 -0.44
C MET A 185 -5.90 -25.07 0.66
N TRP A 186 -6.58 -26.20 0.58
CA TRP A 186 -7.53 -26.64 1.60
C TRP A 186 -6.82 -27.47 2.66
N ILE A 187 -6.79 -26.98 3.89
CA ILE A 187 -6.06 -27.59 5.00
C ILE A 187 -6.98 -28.57 5.73
N SER A 188 -6.54 -29.82 5.82
CA SER A 188 -7.23 -30.89 6.54
C SER A 188 -6.55 -31.22 7.87
N THR A 189 -5.23 -31.05 7.96
CA THR A 189 -4.43 -31.38 9.14
C THR A 189 -3.28 -30.39 9.37
N ALA A 190 -2.72 -30.35 10.59
CA ALA A 190 -1.50 -29.57 10.86
C ALA A 190 -0.30 -30.05 10.03
N ASP A 191 -0.30 -31.32 9.61
CA ASP A 191 0.76 -31.86 8.75
C ASP A 191 0.73 -31.25 7.35
N ASP A 192 -0.45 -30.85 6.83
CA ASP A 192 -0.54 -30.18 5.52
C ASP A 192 0.31 -28.90 5.50
N LEU A 193 0.24 -28.11 6.57
CA LEU A 193 1.06 -26.91 6.74
C LEU A 193 2.53 -27.25 7.03
N SER A 194 2.78 -28.34 7.75
CA SER A 194 4.12 -28.76 8.13
C SER A 194 4.90 -29.38 6.97
N ASN A 195 4.21 -29.97 6.00
CA ASN A 195 4.83 -30.56 4.81
C ASN A 195 5.24 -29.51 3.77
N LEU A 196 4.79 -28.26 3.93
CA LEU A 196 5.25 -27.16 3.11
C LEU A 196 6.75 -26.88 3.37
N PRO A 197 7.56 -26.65 2.33
CA PRO A 197 8.97 -26.30 2.51
C PRO A 197 9.14 -24.90 3.11
N ALA A 198 10.31 -24.61 3.71
CA ALA A 198 10.66 -23.24 4.10
C ALA A 198 10.61 -22.32 2.87
N GLY A 199 10.04 -21.12 3.04
CA GLY A 199 9.81 -20.16 1.98
C GLY A 199 8.55 -20.41 1.13
N ALA A 200 7.78 -21.47 1.40
CA ALA A 200 6.51 -21.68 0.71
C ALA A 200 5.53 -20.54 1.02
N ARG A 201 4.86 -20.04 -0.03
CA ARG A 201 3.82 -19.02 0.05
C ARG A 201 2.53 -19.59 -0.51
N ARG A 202 1.45 -19.57 0.27
CA ARG A 202 0.17 -20.18 -0.12
C ARG A 202 -0.99 -19.27 0.24
N PHE A 203 -2.00 -19.22 -0.63
CA PHE A 203 -3.35 -18.90 -0.18
C PHE A 203 -4.00 -20.17 0.35
N ALA A 204 -4.51 -20.16 1.58
CA ALA A 204 -5.03 -21.35 2.22
C ALA A 204 -6.28 -21.06 3.06
N ARG A 205 -7.06 -22.11 3.32
CA ARG A 205 -8.24 -22.09 4.17
C ARG A 205 -8.41 -23.45 4.83
N ASN A 206 -8.89 -23.47 6.07
CA ASN A 206 -9.29 -24.73 6.70
C ASN A 206 -10.45 -25.38 5.92
N ASN A 207 -10.40 -26.70 5.75
CA ASN A 207 -11.57 -27.46 5.32
C ASN A 207 -12.71 -27.33 6.34
N ASP A 208 -13.94 -27.60 5.88
CA ASP A 208 -15.11 -27.59 6.74
C ASP A 208 -14.91 -28.56 7.93
N GLY A 209 -15.06 -28.05 9.16
CA GLY A 209 -14.85 -28.80 10.39
C GLY A 209 -13.39 -28.91 10.86
N VAL A 210 -12.43 -28.28 10.18
CA VAL A 210 -11.00 -28.29 10.54
C VAL A 210 -10.59 -26.96 11.19
N THR A 211 -9.74 -27.01 12.23
CA THR A 211 -9.30 -25.85 13.01
C THR A 211 -7.77 -25.76 13.12
N VAL A 212 -7.09 -25.89 11.98
CA VAL A 212 -5.62 -25.81 11.92
C VAL A 212 -5.14 -24.36 11.88
N LEU A 213 -5.71 -23.52 11.00
CA LEU A 213 -5.52 -22.07 11.01
C LEU A 213 -6.33 -21.41 12.14
N PRO A 214 -5.92 -20.23 12.62
CA PRO A 214 -6.51 -19.60 13.81
C PRO A 214 -7.93 -19.07 13.61
N ALA A 215 -8.42 -18.94 12.37
CA ALA A 215 -9.79 -18.54 12.05
C ALA A 215 -10.34 -19.24 10.79
N ALA A 216 -11.65 -19.12 10.53
CA ALA A 216 -12.35 -19.81 9.43
C ALA A 216 -12.23 -19.14 8.04
N GLY A 217 -11.54 -18.00 7.94
CA GLY A 217 -11.35 -17.20 6.73
C GLY A 217 -10.23 -17.69 5.81
N TYR A 218 -9.96 -16.93 4.76
CA TYR A 218 -8.81 -17.17 3.89
C TYR A 218 -7.55 -16.55 4.48
N PHE A 219 -6.42 -17.23 4.30
CA PHE A 219 -5.13 -16.78 4.78
C PHE A 219 -4.10 -16.78 3.65
N PHE A 220 -3.24 -15.76 3.64
CA PHE A 220 -1.95 -15.81 3.01
C PHE A 220 -0.94 -16.35 4.02
N LEU A 221 -0.30 -17.47 3.70
CA LEU A 221 0.68 -18.14 4.54
C LEU A 221 2.08 -17.96 3.97
N GLU A 222 3.04 -17.74 4.85
CA GLU A 222 4.47 -17.81 4.54
C GLU A 222 5.15 -18.73 5.56
N VAL A 223 5.75 -19.81 5.08
CA VAL A 223 6.53 -20.71 5.93
C VAL A 223 7.90 -20.07 6.17
N LEU A 224 8.10 -19.52 7.36
CA LEU A 224 9.32 -18.80 7.71
C LEU A 224 10.52 -19.74 7.85
N ALA A 225 10.31 -20.90 8.49
CA ALA A 225 11.38 -21.86 8.72
C ALA A 225 10.83 -23.27 8.99
N LYS A 226 11.67 -24.27 8.68
CA LYS A 226 11.53 -25.64 9.17
C LYS A 226 12.41 -25.81 10.41
N ARG A 227 11.90 -26.54 11.40
CA ARG A 227 12.68 -26.92 12.59
C ARG A 227 13.44 -28.22 12.32
N ASP A 228 14.47 -28.48 13.09
CA ASP A 228 15.26 -29.73 13.05
C ASP A 228 14.53 -30.91 13.74
N SER A 229 13.22 -30.99 13.51
CA SER A 229 12.32 -32.03 14.01
C SER A 229 11.38 -32.42 12.89
N ALA A 230 10.94 -33.69 12.86
CA ALA A 230 9.93 -34.13 11.90
C ALA A 230 8.73 -33.17 11.99
N ASN A 231 8.24 -32.68 10.85
CA ASN A 231 7.08 -31.78 10.76
C ASN A 231 7.13 -30.47 11.60
N GLY A 232 8.27 -30.09 12.18
CA GLY A 232 8.37 -28.81 12.90
C GLY A 232 8.41 -27.61 11.94
N SER A 233 7.64 -26.56 12.22
CA SER A 233 7.56 -25.38 11.36
C SER A 233 7.17 -24.10 12.11
N CYS A 234 7.61 -22.98 11.53
CA CYS A 234 7.21 -21.63 11.90
C CYS A 234 6.52 -20.99 10.70
N ILE A 235 5.30 -20.52 10.87
CA ILE A 235 4.46 -20.00 9.77
C ILE A 235 3.92 -18.62 10.16
N LEU A 236 4.06 -17.65 9.27
CA LEU A 236 3.34 -16.39 9.34
C LEU A 236 2.03 -16.55 8.56
N ALA A 237 0.91 -16.18 9.15
CA ALA A 237 -0.41 -16.26 8.53
C ALA A 237 -1.13 -14.93 8.61
N THR A 238 -1.51 -14.37 7.46
CA THR A 238 -2.27 -13.12 7.36
C THR A 238 -3.67 -13.43 6.82
N SER A 239 -4.71 -13.13 7.58
CA SER A 239 -6.10 -13.35 7.16
C SER A 239 -6.59 -12.32 6.14
N ASP A 240 -7.69 -12.64 5.47
CA ASP A 240 -8.52 -11.74 4.67
C ASP A 240 -9.07 -10.54 5.46
N THR A 241 -9.25 -10.68 6.78
CA THR A 241 -9.60 -9.59 7.70
C THR A 241 -8.41 -8.73 8.14
N ARG A 242 -7.19 -9.01 7.63
CA ARG A 242 -5.91 -8.35 7.97
C ARG A 242 -5.36 -8.71 9.35
N ASP A 243 -5.83 -9.80 9.96
CA ASP A 243 -5.25 -10.32 11.18
C ASP A 243 -3.95 -11.07 10.88
N VAL A 244 -2.90 -10.79 11.64
CA VAL A 244 -1.57 -11.35 11.44
C VAL A 244 -1.25 -12.25 12.61
N TRP A 245 -0.89 -13.49 12.32
CA TRP A 245 -0.59 -14.51 13.30
C TRP A 245 0.76 -15.16 13.02
N ILE A 246 1.46 -15.57 14.08
CA ILE A 246 2.59 -16.49 14.00
C ILE A 246 2.18 -17.85 14.58
N GLY A 247 2.28 -18.89 13.76
CA GLY A 247 1.99 -20.26 14.09
C GLY A 247 3.29 -21.02 14.34
N LEU A 248 3.37 -21.66 15.51
CA LEU A 248 4.54 -22.40 15.94
C LEU A 248 4.14 -23.85 16.23
N ARG A 249 4.85 -24.79 15.61
CA ARG A 249 4.78 -26.22 15.92
C ARG A 249 6.20 -26.73 16.14
N TYR A 250 6.55 -27.03 17.38
CA TYR A 250 7.92 -27.24 17.85
C TYR A 250 8.37 -28.70 17.76
N THR A 251 7.60 -29.63 18.32
CA THR A 251 8.03 -31.03 18.52
C THR A 251 6.94 -31.99 18.05
N VAL A 252 7.07 -32.60 16.88
CA VAL A 252 6.13 -33.66 16.42
C VAL A 252 6.77 -35.02 16.71
N PRO A 253 6.05 -36.02 17.27
CA PRO A 253 4.59 -36.12 17.40
C PRO A 253 3.95 -35.49 18.65
N ASP A 254 4.72 -34.99 19.62
CA ASP A 254 4.20 -34.54 20.92
C ASP A 254 3.24 -33.32 20.80
N GLU A 255 3.47 -32.44 19.83
CA GLU A 255 2.62 -31.31 19.47
C GLU A 255 1.85 -31.60 18.18
N VAL A 256 0.58 -32.00 18.36
CA VAL A 256 -0.32 -32.37 17.27
C VAL A 256 -0.76 -31.15 16.45
N ASN A 257 -0.82 -29.96 17.06
CA ASN A 257 -1.38 -28.74 16.46
C ASN A 257 -0.40 -27.56 16.52
N PHE A 258 -0.66 -26.51 15.73
CA PHE A 258 0.04 -25.23 15.83
C PHE A 258 -0.45 -24.42 17.04
N THR A 259 0.49 -23.79 17.73
CA THR A 259 0.20 -22.70 18.66
C THR A 259 0.21 -21.40 17.88
N TRP A 260 -0.94 -20.72 17.79
CA TRP A 260 -1.06 -19.45 17.09
C TRP A 260 -1.04 -18.27 18.06
N ILE A 261 -0.17 -17.31 17.77
CA ILE A 261 -0.08 -16.05 18.50
C ILE A 261 -0.44 -14.93 17.52
N GLN A 262 -1.50 -14.17 17.83
CA GLN A 262 -1.85 -13.02 17.03
C GLN A 262 -0.84 -11.90 17.31
N LEU A 263 -0.28 -11.32 16.26
CA LEU A 263 0.73 -10.27 16.33
C LEU A 263 0.11 -8.86 16.29
N ASN A 264 -1.00 -8.69 15.57
CA ASN A 264 -1.69 -7.41 15.42
C ASN A 264 -2.78 -7.18 16.49
N GLN A 265 -2.51 -7.62 17.71
CA GLN A 265 -3.47 -7.60 18.79
C GLN A 265 -3.88 -6.16 19.19
N ASN A 266 -5.18 -5.85 19.09
CA ASN A 266 -5.77 -4.57 19.52
C ASN A 266 -5.55 -4.33 21.03
N VAL A 267 -5.78 -3.09 21.50
CA VAL A 267 -5.67 -2.64 22.91
C VAL A 267 -6.26 -3.63 23.94
N GLU A 268 -7.30 -4.37 23.56
CA GLU A 268 -7.92 -5.45 24.35
C GLU A 268 -6.97 -6.57 24.75
N ASN A 269 -6.16 -7.02 23.80
CA ASN A 269 -5.29 -8.15 23.97
C ASN A 269 -4.01 -7.83 24.76
N LEU A 270 -3.66 -6.54 24.86
CA LEU A 270 -2.64 -6.03 25.78
C LEU A 270 -3.19 -5.84 27.21
N GLY A 271 -4.48 -6.12 27.45
CA GLY A 271 -5.14 -5.87 28.74
C GLY A 271 -5.33 -4.39 29.05
N LEU A 272 -5.21 -3.51 28.05
CA LEU A 272 -5.22 -2.06 28.23
C LEU A 272 -6.60 -1.43 28.02
N THR A 273 -7.65 -2.22 27.74
CA THR A 273 -9.01 -1.72 27.52
C THR A 273 -9.46 -0.81 28.65
N GLU A 274 -9.25 -1.23 29.90
CA GLU A 274 -9.68 -0.46 31.06
C GLU A 274 -8.87 0.83 31.19
N ALA A 275 -7.57 0.81 30.91
CA ALA A 275 -6.72 1.99 30.94
C ALA A 275 -7.14 3.03 29.88
N VAL A 276 -7.45 2.57 28.67
CA VAL A 276 -7.93 3.45 27.59
C VAL A 276 -9.32 3.99 27.88
N ASN A 277 -10.24 3.17 28.39
CA ASN A 277 -11.58 3.62 28.78
C ASN A 277 -11.54 4.67 29.91
N ARG A 278 -10.62 4.49 30.87
CA ARG A 278 -10.37 5.48 31.94
C ARG A 278 -9.78 6.76 31.38
N ALA A 279 -8.83 6.67 30.44
CA ALA A 279 -8.21 7.84 29.82
C ALA A 279 -9.18 8.64 28.93
N LEU A 280 -10.06 7.96 28.19
CA LEU A 280 -11.04 8.60 27.31
C LEU A 280 -12.01 9.53 28.05
N ASN A 281 -12.28 9.24 29.33
CA ASN A 281 -13.21 10.00 30.17
C ASN A 281 -12.49 10.83 31.26
N ALA A 282 -11.16 10.96 31.17
CA ALA A 282 -10.38 11.73 32.14
C ALA A 282 -10.39 13.23 31.81
N VAL A 283 -10.48 14.05 32.87
CA VAL A 283 -10.34 15.52 32.77
C VAL A 283 -8.92 15.88 32.31
N GLN A 284 -8.79 16.74 31.31
CA GLN A 284 -7.49 17.09 30.71
C GLN A 284 -6.82 18.30 31.37
N LYS A 285 -5.48 18.30 31.43
CA LYS A 285 -4.68 19.41 32.02
C LYS A 285 -4.67 20.68 31.17
N ASN A 286 -4.85 20.55 29.87
CA ASN A 286 -4.98 21.66 28.93
C ASN A 286 -6.44 22.17 28.82
N GLY A 287 -7.34 21.63 29.65
CA GLY A 287 -8.73 22.04 29.76
C GLY A 287 -9.69 21.15 28.97
N ASP A 288 -10.94 21.13 29.42
CA ASP A 288 -12.05 20.42 28.78
C ASP A 288 -13.17 21.40 28.40
N ILE A 289 -13.91 21.08 27.34
CA ILE A 289 -15.17 21.75 27.01
C ILE A 289 -16.31 20.90 27.56
N MET A 290 -17.02 21.39 28.59
CA MET A 290 -18.20 20.73 29.12
C MET A 290 -19.46 21.21 28.38
N THR A 291 -20.21 20.29 27.77
CA THR A 291 -21.50 20.57 27.10
C THR A 291 -22.70 20.33 28.02
N GLY A 292 -22.48 19.90 29.27
CA GLY A 292 -23.50 19.62 30.27
C GLY A 292 -23.06 19.98 31.69
N ASN A 293 -23.83 19.54 32.69
CA ASN A 293 -23.60 19.87 34.10
C ASN A 293 -22.46 19.03 34.73
N LEU A 294 -21.69 19.63 35.62
CA LEU A 294 -20.72 18.94 36.49
C LEU A 294 -21.38 18.59 37.84
N PHE A 295 -21.53 17.30 38.13
CA PHE A 295 -22.05 16.82 39.41
C PHE A 295 -20.92 16.26 40.29
N LEU A 296 -20.72 16.84 41.48
CA LEU A 296 -19.84 16.32 42.52
C LEU A 296 -20.69 15.63 43.58
N LYS A 297 -20.57 14.30 43.72
CA LYS A 297 -21.40 13.49 44.62
C LYS A 297 -20.59 13.02 45.82
N ASN A 298 -20.83 13.62 46.98
CA ASN A 298 -20.32 13.15 48.27
C ASN A 298 -21.29 13.64 49.36
N ASP A 299 -21.40 12.86 50.45
CA ASP A 299 -22.07 13.29 51.68
C ASP A 299 -21.16 14.18 52.54
N ASP A 300 -19.85 14.02 52.42
CA ASP A 300 -18.84 14.90 53.01
C ASP A 300 -18.68 16.19 52.20
N ARG A 301 -18.03 17.19 52.81
CA ARG A 301 -17.75 18.49 52.20
C ARG A 301 -16.92 18.33 50.92
N MET A 302 -17.46 18.82 49.81
CA MET A 302 -16.75 18.96 48.55
C MET A 302 -16.48 20.44 48.27
N HIS A 303 -15.28 20.71 47.76
CA HIS A 303 -14.84 22.07 47.48
C HIS A 303 -14.60 22.26 45.98
N PHE A 304 -14.94 23.45 45.49
CA PHE A 304 -14.26 24.04 44.35
C PHE A 304 -13.20 25.01 44.89
N ALA A 305 -11.94 24.81 44.51
CA ALA A 305 -10.83 25.47 45.17
C ALA A 305 -9.73 25.86 44.20
N ILE A 306 -9.02 26.93 44.54
CA ILE A 306 -7.79 27.35 43.86
C ILE A 306 -6.66 27.26 44.89
N PHE A 307 -5.56 26.64 44.51
CA PHE A 307 -4.40 26.42 45.36
C PHE A 307 -3.17 27.13 44.82
N ASN A 308 -2.33 27.58 45.73
CA ASN A 308 -0.94 27.84 45.47
C ASN A 308 -0.21 26.53 45.13
N GLU A 309 0.92 26.65 44.44
CA GLU A 309 1.82 25.54 44.17
C GLU A 309 2.39 24.90 45.46
N ASP A 310 2.49 25.68 46.54
CA ASP A 310 2.93 25.22 47.87
C ASP A 310 1.86 24.41 48.65
N GLY A 311 0.66 24.23 48.08
CA GLY A 311 -0.43 23.48 48.70
C GLY A 311 -1.36 24.31 49.59
N ASN A 312 -1.13 25.62 49.75
CA ASN A 312 -2.05 26.51 50.46
C ASN A 312 -3.23 26.92 49.57
N ALA A 313 -4.46 26.85 50.09
CA ALA A 313 -5.64 27.30 49.34
C ALA A 313 -5.71 28.84 49.27
N ARG A 314 -5.96 29.38 48.08
CA ARG A 314 -6.30 30.80 47.82
C ARG A 314 -7.80 31.07 47.87
N MET A 315 -8.61 30.05 47.61
CA MET A 315 -10.07 30.18 47.58
C MET A 315 -10.71 28.84 47.93
N TRP A 316 -11.78 28.92 48.71
CA TRP A 316 -12.71 27.82 48.89
C TRP A 316 -14.13 28.26 48.52
N LEU A 317 -14.83 27.45 47.72
CA LEU A 317 -16.27 27.51 47.49
C LEU A 317 -16.87 26.15 47.85
N TYR A 318 -17.78 26.10 48.81
CA TYR A 318 -18.34 24.84 49.30
C TYR A 318 -19.69 24.96 49.99
N LYS A 319 -20.31 23.81 50.26
CA LYS A 319 -21.53 23.63 51.06
C LYS A 319 -21.42 22.33 51.84
N ASP A 320 -21.83 22.35 53.10
CA ASP A 320 -21.98 21.13 53.90
C ASP A 320 -23.35 20.49 53.73
N LYS A 321 -23.42 19.16 53.82
CA LYS A 321 -24.70 18.48 54.02
C LYS A 321 -25.37 19.02 55.28
N ASP A 322 -26.66 19.36 55.18
CA ASP A 322 -27.48 19.96 56.25
C ASP A 322 -26.98 21.30 56.85
N GLY A 323 -25.85 21.83 56.39
CA GLY A 323 -25.29 23.10 56.86
C GLY A 323 -26.17 24.33 56.56
N ASP A 324 -25.68 25.49 56.96
CA ASP A 324 -26.42 26.76 56.96
C ASP A 324 -26.46 27.50 55.62
N GLY A 325 -25.52 27.26 54.70
CA GLY A 325 -25.47 27.99 53.44
C GLY A 325 -24.28 27.66 52.56
N ILE A 326 -24.23 28.26 51.37
CA ILE A 326 -23.07 28.20 50.46
C ILE A 326 -22.02 29.17 50.98
N ARG A 327 -20.76 28.73 51.07
CA ARG A 327 -19.66 29.49 51.66
C ARG A 327 -18.59 29.84 50.62
N ILE A 328 -18.05 31.05 50.71
CA ILE A 328 -16.94 31.56 49.89
C ILE A 328 -15.92 32.25 50.80
N ASN A 329 -14.64 31.90 50.69
CA ASN A 329 -13.56 32.54 51.45
C ASN A 329 -12.23 32.55 50.67
N ASN A 330 -11.25 33.33 51.16
CA ASN A 330 -9.92 33.50 50.54
C ASN A 330 -8.87 32.51 51.07
N GLY A 331 -9.29 31.35 51.59
CA GLY A 331 -8.38 30.33 52.10
C GLY A 331 -7.38 30.86 53.13
N ALA A 332 -6.09 30.67 52.86
CA ALA A 332 -5.00 31.06 53.75
C ALA A 332 -4.83 32.57 53.90
N ASP A 333 -5.32 33.38 52.94
CA ASP A 333 -5.24 34.85 53.01
C ASP A 333 -6.21 35.44 54.05
N GLY A 334 -7.14 34.64 54.58
CA GLY A 334 -8.07 35.03 55.65
C GLY A 334 -9.21 35.94 55.18
N GLY A 335 -9.68 36.83 56.06
CA GLY A 335 -10.78 37.76 55.78
C GLY A 335 -12.19 37.27 56.15
N GLY A 336 -12.31 36.06 56.72
CA GLY A 336 -13.59 35.47 57.12
C GLY A 336 -14.33 34.79 55.96
N GLU A 337 -15.57 34.37 56.21
CA GLU A 337 -16.38 33.65 55.24
C GLU A 337 -17.63 34.46 54.86
N PHE A 338 -17.86 34.57 53.55
CA PHE A 338 -19.14 35.03 53.02
C PHE A 338 -20.08 33.84 52.94
N ILE A 339 -21.32 34.02 53.40
CA ILE A 339 -22.31 32.94 53.47
C ILE A 339 -23.60 33.39 52.80
N PHE A 340 -24.06 32.60 51.83
CA PHE A 340 -25.42 32.66 51.31
C PHE A 340 -26.25 31.63 52.07
N HIS A 341 -26.97 32.09 53.09
CA HIS A 341 -27.71 31.22 53.99
C HIS A 341 -28.95 30.61 53.31
N LYS A 342 -29.34 29.42 53.77
CA LYS A 342 -30.54 28.70 53.29
C LYS A 342 -31.86 29.41 53.61
N ASN A 343 -31.85 30.36 54.54
CA ASN A 343 -32.99 31.24 54.86
C ASN A 343 -33.08 32.48 53.94
N GLY A 344 -32.17 32.62 52.96
CA GLY A 344 -32.13 33.74 52.02
C GLY A 344 -31.30 34.94 52.49
N GLU A 345 -30.68 34.87 53.66
CA GLU A 345 -29.80 35.94 54.16
C GLU A 345 -28.41 35.86 53.54
N PHE A 346 -27.77 37.02 53.39
CA PHE A 346 -26.36 37.13 53.03
C PHE A 346 -25.55 37.62 54.23
N TYR A 347 -24.55 36.85 54.63
CA TYR A 347 -23.61 37.22 55.67
C TYR A 347 -22.28 37.68 55.05
N SER A 348 -21.86 38.89 55.43
CA SER A 348 -20.54 39.43 55.15
C SER A 348 -19.74 39.49 56.45
N PRO A 349 -18.50 38.99 56.49
CA PRO A 349 -17.67 39.05 57.70
C PRO A 349 -17.18 40.47 58.02
N ALA A 350 -17.38 41.43 57.11
CA ALA A 350 -16.97 42.83 57.24
C ALA A 350 -18.02 43.78 56.61
N ALA A 351 -17.70 45.07 56.57
CA ALA A 351 -18.56 46.10 55.99
C ALA A 351 -18.97 45.78 54.54
N LEU A 352 -20.22 46.13 54.18
CA LEU A 352 -20.73 45.95 52.82
C LEU A 352 -20.49 47.22 52.01
N HIS A 353 -19.76 47.11 50.90
CA HIS A 353 -19.49 48.21 49.99
C HIS A 353 -20.43 48.17 48.78
N ALA A 354 -21.12 49.29 48.51
CA ALA A 354 -21.99 49.48 47.36
C ALA A 354 -21.56 50.73 46.60
N GLY A 355 -20.65 50.57 45.64
CA GLY A 355 -19.96 51.70 45.00
C GLY A 355 -19.19 52.53 46.04
N GLY A 356 -19.42 53.84 46.07
CA GLY A 356 -18.83 54.73 47.08
C GLY A 356 -19.52 54.71 48.45
N ALA A 357 -20.63 53.97 48.61
CA ALA A 357 -21.33 53.84 49.88
C ALA A 357 -20.84 52.63 50.68
N THR A 358 -20.94 52.68 52.00
CA THR A 358 -20.54 51.59 52.89
C THR A 358 -21.58 51.42 54.00
N VAL A 359 -22.02 50.18 54.23
CA VAL A 359 -22.77 49.80 55.44
C VAL A 359 -21.77 49.24 56.43
N GLY A 360 -21.56 49.98 57.52
CA GLY A 360 -20.66 49.61 58.60
C GLY A 360 -21.20 48.43 59.41
N THR A 361 -20.30 47.72 60.09
CA THR A 361 -20.66 46.59 60.96
C THR A 361 -21.39 47.04 62.24
N ASP A 362 -21.38 48.34 62.53
CA ASP A 362 -22.13 49.01 63.60
C ASP A 362 -23.54 49.45 63.19
N GLY A 363 -23.94 49.17 61.93
CA GLY A 363 -25.22 49.60 61.36
C GLY A 363 -25.22 51.02 60.80
N ASN A 364 -24.08 51.73 60.83
CA ASN A 364 -23.96 53.05 60.24
C ASN A 364 -23.85 52.98 58.71
N VAL A 365 -24.20 54.07 58.03
CA VAL A 365 -24.15 54.14 56.56
C VAL A 365 -23.30 55.33 56.14
N ASN A 366 -22.21 55.09 55.42
CA ASN A 366 -21.37 56.14 54.83
C ASN A 366 -21.73 56.33 53.36
N GLY A 367 -21.77 57.57 52.89
CA GLY A 367 -21.95 57.86 51.47
C GLY A 367 -21.93 59.35 51.14
N SER A 368 -21.74 59.66 49.85
CA SER A 368 -21.71 61.03 49.35
C SER A 368 -23.02 61.80 49.60
N VAL A 369 -24.17 61.11 49.63
CA VAL A 369 -25.48 61.71 49.94
C VAL A 369 -25.54 62.29 51.36
N TRP A 370 -24.76 61.74 52.30
CA TRP A 370 -24.67 62.22 53.68
C TRP A 370 -23.42 63.10 53.92
N GLY A 371 -22.55 63.27 52.92
CA GLY A 371 -21.25 63.93 53.08
C GLY A 371 -20.29 63.19 54.03
N GLY A 372 -20.50 61.89 54.25
CA GLY A 372 -19.80 61.09 55.25
C GLY A 372 -20.74 60.07 55.91
N TRP A 373 -20.55 59.82 57.20
CA TRP A 373 -21.37 58.90 57.98
C TRP A 373 -22.76 59.49 58.32
N LEU A 374 -23.80 58.67 58.15
CA LEU A 374 -25.20 59.03 58.38
C LEU A 374 -25.44 59.53 59.80
N ASN A 375 -24.83 58.91 60.82
CA ASN A 375 -24.98 59.38 62.20
C ASN A 375 -24.52 60.84 62.39
N ASN A 376 -23.41 61.24 61.75
CA ASN A 376 -22.90 62.60 61.81
C ASN A 376 -23.82 63.59 61.09
N TRP A 377 -24.35 63.16 59.93
CA TRP A 377 -25.34 63.93 59.20
C TRP A 377 -26.62 64.13 60.02
N LEU A 378 -27.17 63.06 60.63
CA LEU A 378 -28.36 63.12 61.48
C LEU A 378 -28.15 64.03 62.69
N ASN A 379 -27.02 63.90 63.40
CA ASN A 379 -26.69 64.76 64.52
C ASN A 379 -26.65 66.24 64.12
N SER A 380 -26.02 66.55 62.98
CA SER A 380 -25.92 67.92 62.46
C SER A 380 -27.28 68.47 62.01
N ALA A 381 -28.08 67.65 61.31
CA ALA A 381 -29.41 68.01 60.85
C ALA A 381 -30.37 68.25 62.04
N PHE A 382 -30.36 67.38 63.04
CA PHE A 382 -31.18 67.54 64.24
C PHE A 382 -30.74 68.72 65.10
N ALA A 383 -29.43 68.94 65.28
CA ALA A 383 -28.94 70.14 65.97
C ALA A 383 -29.42 71.43 65.27
N SER A 384 -29.38 71.46 63.93
CA SER A 384 -29.87 72.62 63.16
C SER A 384 -31.38 72.84 63.34
N ARG A 385 -32.17 71.76 63.32
CA ARG A 385 -33.62 71.82 63.60
C ARG A 385 -33.89 72.33 65.02
N ASP A 386 -33.25 71.74 66.01
CA ASP A 386 -33.51 72.04 67.43
C ASP A 386 -33.11 73.49 67.75
N ASN A 387 -32.01 73.99 67.19
CA ASN A 387 -31.65 75.40 67.26
C ASN A 387 -32.71 76.32 66.63
N ASN A 388 -33.30 75.93 65.49
CA ASN A 388 -34.37 76.71 64.86
C ASN A 388 -35.64 76.75 65.71
N ILE A 389 -36.06 75.60 66.25
CA ILE A 389 -37.22 75.49 67.14
C ILE A 389 -37.00 76.36 68.38
N ASN A 390 -35.84 76.22 69.02
CA ASN A 390 -35.45 77.01 70.18
C ASN A 390 -35.50 78.52 69.88
N GLY A 391 -35.19 78.95 68.66
CA GLY A 391 -35.26 80.36 68.27
C GLY A 391 -36.67 80.93 68.05
N ARG A 392 -37.70 80.11 67.79
CA ARG A 392 -39.05 80.58 67.42
C ARG A 392 -40.03 80.68 68.58
N ALA A 393 -39.82 79.93 69.66
CA ALA A 393 -40.72 79.88 70.82
C ALA A 393 -39.93 79.70 72.12
N THR A 394 -38.93 80.56 72.36
CA THR A 394 -38.22 80.57 73.65
C THR A 394 -39.23 80.81 74.78
N ILE A 395 -38.95 80.26 75.96
CA ILE A 395 -39.74 80.57 77.16
C ILE A 395 -39.79 82.09 77.41
N ASP A 396 -38.73 82.81 77.06
CA ASP A 396 -38.67 84.27 77.12
C ASP A 396 -39.61 84.95 76.12
N TRP A 397 -39.64 84.50 74.85
CA TRP A 397 -40.56 85.02 73.85
C TRP A 397 -42.02 84.73 74.22
N VAL A 398 -42.30 83.52 74.73
CA VAL A 398 -43.65 83.15 75.21
C VAL A 398 -44.04 84.00 76.41
N ASN A 399 -43.17 84.15 77.40
CA ASN A 399 -43.40 84.98 78.59
C ASN A 399 -43.58 86.46 78.24
N GLN A 400 -42.93 86.95 77.18
CA GLN A 400 -43.04 88.33 76.71
C GLN A 400 -44.35 88.59 75.97
N ASN A 401 -44.80 87.66 75.12
CA ASN A 401 -45.90 87.88 74.17
C ASN A 401 -47.26 87.34 74.63
N PHE A 402 -47.27 86.38 75.56
CA PHE A 402 -48.50 85.76 76.06
C PHE A 402 -48.70 86.01 77.56
N ILE A 403 -49.97 86.09 77.96
CA ILE A 403 -50.37 86.09 79.37
C ILE A 403 -50.12 84.69 79.92
N THR A 404 -49.30 84.59 80.97
CA THR A 404 -48.92 83.31 81.56
C THR A 404 -49.70 82.99 82.83
N ARG A 405 -50.21 84.02 83.53
CA ARG A 405 -51.01 83.89 84.75
C ARG A 405 -52.03 85.03 84.83
N VAL A 406 -53.16 84.77 85.48
CA VAL A 406 -54.19 85.78 85.78
C VAL A 406 -54.53 85.70 87.26
N MET A 407 -54.67 86.83 87.93
CA MET A 407 -55.09 86.90 89.32
C MET A 407 -56.01 88.09 89.58
N ARG A 408 -56.75 88.03 90.69
CA ARG A 408 -57.38 89.22 91.29
C ARG A 408 -56.36 89.84 92.24
N GLY A 409 -56.10 91.14 92.10
CA GLY A 409 -55.22 91.89 92.98
C GLY A 409 -55.75 92.05 94.40
N SER A 410 -55.05 92.87 95.19
CA SER A 410 -55.43 93.17 96.57
C SER A 410 -56.83 93.79 96.64
N PRO A 411 -57.67 93.46 97.63
CA PRO A 411 -58.95 94.11 97.81
C PRO A 411 -58.75 95.59 98.14
N VAL A 412 -59.43 96.46 97.40
CA VAL A 412 -59.48 97.90 97.67
C VAL A 412 -60.89 98.24 98.10
N ASN A 413 -61.00 98.98 99.20
CA ASN A 413 -62.26 99.49 99.70
C ASN A 413 -62.19 101.03 99.63
N PRO A 414 -62.91 101.69 98.69
CA PRO A 414 -62.85 103.13 98.49
C PRO A 414 -63.57 103.93 99.58
N GLY A 415 -64.13 103.24 100.60
CA GLY A 415 -64.95 103.85 101.63
C GLY A 415 -66.44 103.78 101.27
N LYS A 416 -67.25 104.46 102.07
CA LYS A 416 -68.71 104.43 101.96
C LYS A 416 -69.18 105.21 100.72
N VAL A 417 -70.06 104.61 99.92
CA VAL A 417 -70.70 105.28 98.78
C VAL A 417 -72.23 105.21 98.87
N ASN A 418 -72.92 106.17 98.24
CA ASN A 418 -74.38 106.25 98.19
C ASN A 418 -74.93 105.24 97.15
N GLU A 419 -75.98 104.52 97.51
CA GLU A 419 -76.64 103.48 96.69
C GLU A 419 -77.28 104.00 95.39
N TYR A 420 -77.59 105.30 95.30
CA TYR A 420 -78.27 105.90 94.14
C TYR A 420 -77.34 106.64 93.16
N GLY A 421 -76.05 106.77 93.47
CA GLY A 421 -75.08 107.39 92.56
C GLY A 421 -74.45 106.37 91.61
N PRO A 422 -73.94 106.78 90.43
CA PRO A 422 -73.13 105.90 89.60
C PRO A 422 -71.80 105.61 90.31
N ALA A 423 -71.76 104.51 91.06
CA ALA A 423 -70.53 103.99 91.66
C ALA A 423 -70.00 102.85 90.78
N GLU A 424 -69.15 103.20 89.83
CA GLU A 424 -68.45 102.23 88.99
C GLU A 424 -67.16 101.77 89.69
N ALA A 425 -66.82 100.47 89.57
CA ALA A 425 -65.48 100.04 89.94
C ALA A 425 -64.48 100.70 88.96
N PRO A 426 -63.29 101.14 89.43
CA PRO A 426 -62.32 101.74 88.53
C PRO A 426 -61.97 100.81 87.35
N ALA A 427 -61.62 101.39 86.20
CA ALA A 427 -61.23 100.64 85.01
C ALA A 427 -60.23 99.52 85.37
N GLY A 428 -60.51 98.29 84.92
CA GLY A 428 -59.71 97.12 85.19
C GLY A 428 -60.05 96.39 86.48
N CYS A 429 -61.02 96.90 87.25
CA CYS A 429 -61.43 96.32 88.51
C CYS A 429 -62.78 95.63 88.41
N VAL A 430 -62.91 94.53 89.15
CA VAL A 430 -64.18 93.82 89.33
C VAL A 430 -64.64 94.00 90.77
N VAL A 431 -65.93 94.21 90.96
CA VAL A 431 -66.54 94.20 92.29
C VAL A 431 -66.48 92.78 92.83
N THR A 432 -65.96 92.61 94.04
CA THR A 432 -65.76 91.29 94.67
C THR A 432 -66.51 91.11 95.98
N SER A 433 -67.03 92.19 96.55
CA SER A 433 -67.94 92.16 97.68
C SER A 433 -68.75 93.44 97.70
N VAL A 434 -70.04 93.34 98.03
CA VAL A 434 -70.91 94.49 98.33
C VAL A 434 -71.58 94.17 99.66
N ARG A 435 -71.56 95.13 100.58
CA ARG A 435 -72.19 95.03 101.89
C ARG A 435 -72.93 96.32 102.18
N HIS A 436 -74.22 96.21 102.48
CA HIS A 436 -75.01 97.32 102.99
C HIS A 436 -74.53 97.76 104.38
N ASP A 437 -74.41 99.07 104.61
CA ASP A 437 -74.11 99.64 105.91
C ASP A 437 -75.41 99.77 106.72
N PRO A 438 -75.62 98.93 107.76
CA PRO A 438 -76.87 98.89 108.49
C PRO A 438 -77.14 100.17 109.31
N THR A 439 -76.17 101.09 109.38
CA THR A 439 -76.30 102.37 110.10
C THR A 439 -76.86 103.51 109.24
N THR A 440 -77.10 103.30 107.94
CA THR A 440 -77.66 104.33 107.05
C THR A 440 -78.72 103.78 106.10
N ALA A 441 -79.74 104.59 105.82
CA ALA A 441 -80.80 104.23 104.88
C ALA A 441 -80.30 103.93 103.44
N TYR A 442 -79.20 104.56 103.00
CA TYR A 442 -78.68 104.48 101.62
C TYR A 442 -77.15 104.48 101.53
N GLY A 443 -76.49 103.45 102.07
CA GLY A 443 -75.03 103.37 102.07
C GLY A 443 -74.51 101.95 101.88
N ILE A 444 -73.62 101.76 100.91
CA ILE A 444 -72.90 100.49 100.70
C ILE A 444 -71.41 100.68 100.88
N TYR A 445 -70.76 99.63 101.40
CA TYR A 445 -69.34 99.39 101.19
C TYR A 445 -69.23 98.39 100.06
N PHE A 446 -68.43 98.70 99.05
CA PHE A 446 -68.06 97.72 98.04
C PHE A 446 -66.55 97.56 98.00
N THR A 447 -66.10 96.32 97.88
CA THR A 447 -64.69 95.99 97.69
C THR A 447 -64.51 95.58 96.25
N TYR A 448 -63.61 96.27 95.55
CA TYR A 448 -63.19 95.86 94.21
C TYR A 448 -61.76 95.31 94.24
N ARG A 449 -61.42 94.52 93.23
CA ARG A 449 -60.06 94.04 93.02
C ARG A 449 -59.67 94.30 91.57
N PRO A 450 -58.47 94.83 91.29
CA PRO A 450 -57.99 94.90 89.92
C PRO A 450 -57.81 93.48 89.37
N LEU A 451 -58.27 93.24 88.15
CA LEU A 451 -57.93 92.03 87.40
C LEU A 451 -56.54 92.23 86.80
N SER A 452 -55.58 91.40 87.21
CA SER A 452 -54.20 91.53 86.81
C SER A 452 -53.73 90.30 86.04
N VAL A 453 -52.92 90.54 85.03
CA VAL A 453 -52.28 89.52 84.19
C VAL A 453 -50.78 89.57 84.38
N PHE A 454 -50.13 88.41 84.37
CA PHE A 454 -48.67 88.31 84.40
C PHE A 454 -48.18 88.17 82.97
N ILE A 455 -47.50 89.21 82.49
CA ILE A 455 -46.90 89.27 81.16
C ILE A 455 -45.55 89.98 81.26
N ASN A 456 -44.57 89.47 80.52
CA ASN A 456 -43.23 90.03 80.44
C ASN A 456 -42.57 90.26 81.82
N GLY A 457 -42.64 89.24 82.69
CA GLY A 457 -42.00 89.25 84.01
C GLY A 457 -42.65 90.14 85.07
N GLY A 458 -43.80 90.77 84.77
CA GLY A 458 -44.48 91.66 85.71
C GLY A 458 -45.99 91.48 85.74
N TRP A 459 -46.60 91.80 86.89
CA TRP A 459 -48.04 91.99 86.98
C TRP A 459 -48.42 93.32 86.33
N ARG A 460 -49.47 93.28 85.50
CA ARG A 460 -50.10 94.43 84.87
C ARG A 460 -51.60 94.37 85.16
N VAL A 461 -52.21 95.50 85.46
CA VAL A 461 -53.67 95.61 85.59
C VAL A 461 -54.24 95.75 84.18
N ILE A 462 -55.30 95.00 83.88
CA ILE A 462 -56.02 95.13 82.61
C ILE A 462 -56.69 96.51 82.60
N GLU A 463 -56.57 97.30 81.55
CA GLU A 463 -57.39 98.51 81.43
C GLU A 463 -58.85 98.11 81.16
N GLY A 464 -59.78 98.72 81.91
CA GLY A 464 -61.22 98.40 81.87
C GLY A 464 -61.99 99.19 80.85
#